data_AF-A0A1N6DAA1-F1
#
_entry.id   AF-A0A1N6DAA1-F1
#
_cell.length_a   1.000
_cell.length_b   1.000
_cell.length_c   1.000
_cell.angle_alpha   90.00
_cell.angle_beta   90.00
_cell.angle_gamma   90.00
#
_symmetry.space_group_name_H-M   'P 1'
#
loop_
_entity.id
_entity.type
_entity.pdbx_description
1 polymer ?
#
loop_
_entity_poly.entity_id
_entity_poly.type
_entity_poly.pdbx_seq_one_letter_code
_entity_poly.pdbx_strand_id
1 'polypeptide(L)'
;MRHSILGLAMLMMVTGCQGGAKDAVREQLIDPDSAKFDDLAWAGKGTVTCGFVNSRNRMGGYAGWTAFVYDGDNAYLIKNPKVRGSNLFFEKCSRSHTSRYFDIQIRESGVPLY
;
A
#
# COMPACT_ATOMS: atom_id res chain seq x y z
N MET A 1 0.07 -46.08 38.18
CA MET A 1 -0.73 -45.66 37.01
C MET A 1 -0.62 -44.14 36.93
N ARG A 2 0.23 -43.61 36.03
CA ARG A 2 -0.09 -42.92 34.76
C ARG A 2 -0.70 -41.51 34.96
N HIS A 3 -0.08 -40.55 34.27
CA HIS A 3 -0.07 -39.09 34.42
C HIS A 3 -1.42 -38.38 34.32
N SER A 4 -1.49 -37.13 34.81
CA SER A 4 -2.23 -36.07 34.13
C SER A 4 -1.67 -34.69 34.53
N ILE A 5 -0.69 -34.23 33.75
CA ILE A 5 -0.24 -32.83 33.73
C ILE A 5 -1.33 -32.05 32.97
N LEU A 6 -2.18 -31.30 33.67
CA LEU A 6 -3.03 -30.29 33.02
C LEU A 6 -2.24 -28.97 32.96
N GLY A 7 -1.41 -28.86 31.91
CA GLY A 7 -0.82 -27.61 31.50
C GLY A 7 -1.88 -26.76 30.79
N LEU A 8 -2.29 -25.66 31.41
CA LEU A 8 -3.12 -24.65 30.75
C LEU A 8 -2.19 -23.69 30.00
N ALA A 9 -1.78 -24.07 28.80
CA ALA A 9 -1.14 -23.16 27.86
C ALA A 9 -2.22 -22.18 27.35
N MET A 10 -2.29 -21.00 27.95
CA MET A 10 -3.21 -19.95 27.52
C MET A 10 -2.71 -19.37 26.19
N LEU A 11 -3.48 -19.70 25.15
CA LEU A 11 -3.43 -19.29 23.76
C LEU A 11 -2.83 -17.89 23.53
N MET A 12 -1.63 -17.81 22.96
CA MET A 12 -1.17 -16.58 22.32
C MET A 12 -2.04 -16.31 21.10
N MET A 13 -3.02 -15.42 21.24
CA MET A 13 -3.69 -14.82 20.09
C MET A 13 -2.69 -13.91 19.39
N VAL A 14 -1.95 -14.46 18.43
CA VAL A 14 -1.22 -13.66 17.45
C VAL A 14 -2.28 -13.04 16.55
N THR A 15 -2.80 -11.86 16.92
CA THR A 15 -3.60 -11.04 16.03
C THR A 15 -2.69 -10.57 14.91
N GLY A 16 -2.67 -11.36 13.82
CA GLY A 16 -1.93 -11.07 12.59
C GLY A 16 -2.21 -9.64 12.10
N CYS A 17 -1.12 -8.98 11.74
CA CYS A 17 -0.94 -7.55 11.57
C CYS A 17 -1.87 -6.90 10.51
N GLN A 18 -2.49 -5.75 10.83
CA GLN A 18 -2.94 -4.77 9.81
C GLN A 18 -1.76 -4.07 9.10
N GLY A 19 -0.50 -4.46 9.37
CA GLY A 19 0.72 -3.80 8.91
C GLY A 19 1.30 -4.31 7.59
N GLY A 20 0.91 -5.50 7.10
CA GLY A 20 1.56 -6.15 5.96
C GLY A 20 1.66 -5.27 4.71
N ALA A 21 0.60 -4.56 4.36
CA ALA A 21 0.60 -3.66 3.19
C ALA A 21 1.57 -2.47 3.34
N LYS A 22 1.57 -1.80 4.51
CA LYS A 22 2.42 -0.63 4.74
C LYS A 22 3.89 -1.04 4.82
N ASP A 23 4.17 -2.17 5.44
CA ASP A 23 5.53 -2.66 5.62
C ASP A 23 6.12 -3.14 4.29
N ALA A 24 5.35 -3.90 3.50
CA ALA A 24 5.75 -4.30 2.14
C ALA A 24 5.98 -3.09 1.21
N VAL A 25 5.19 -2.01 1.37
CA VAL A 25 5.42 -0.77 0.63
C VAL A 25 6.70 -0.06 1.12
N ARG A 26 6.91 0.02 2.43
CA ARG A 26 8.09 0.67 3.03
C ARG A 26 9.40 0.10 2.55
N GLU A 27 9.47 -1.22 2.37
CA GLU A 27 10.65 -1.93 1.86
C GLU A 27 11.08 -1.49 0.46
N GLN A 28 10.19 -0.84 -0.30
CA GLN A 28 10.47 -0.36 -1.66
C GLN A 28 10.85 1.13 -1.73
N LEU A 29 10.88 1.82 -0.59
CA LEU A 29 11.12 3.26 -0.50
C LEU A 29 12.58 3.58 -0.21
N ILE A 30 13.03 4.77 -0.63
CA ILE A 30 14.38 5.26 -0.36
C ILE A 30 14.52 5.67 1.11
N ASP A 31 13.50 6.33 1.67
CA ASP A 31 13.39 6.70 3.08
C ASP A 31 12.08 6.10 3.65
N PRO A 32 12.12 4.84 4.12
CA PRO A 32 10.94 4.14 4.63
C PRO A 32 10.27 4.82 5.83
N ASP A 33 11.08 5.48 6.68
CA ASP A 33 10.60 6.13 7.90
C ASP A 33 9.84 7.44 7.60
N SER A 34 10.12 8.06 6.45
CA SER A 34 9.35 9.22 5.97
C SER A 34 8.01 8.88 5.32
N ALA A 35 7.69 7.60 5.16
CA ALA A 35 6.53 7.16 4.41
C ALA A 35 5.22 7.74 4.98
N LYS A 36 4.50 8.47 4.13
CA LYS A 36 3.14 8.95 4.38
C LYS A 36 2.19 8.16 3.49
N PHE A 37 1.16 7.60 4.10
CA PHE A 37 0.13 6.82 3.42
C PHE A 37 -1.19 7.57 3.40
N ASP A 38 -1.95 7.41 2.31
CA ASP A 38 -3.26 8.02 2.14
C ASP A 38 -4.17 7.11 1.28
N ASP A 39 -5.48 7.27 1.40
CA ASP A 39 -6.53 6.47 0.74
C ASP A 39 -6.35 4.96 0.89
N LEU A 40 -6.09 4.45 2.09
CA LEU A 40 -5.95 3.01 2.27
C LEU A 40 -7.33 2.34 2.25
N ALA A 41 -7.58 1.51 1.25
CA ALA A 41 -8.81 0.72 1.19
C ALA A 41 -8.57 -0.70 0.69
N TRP A 42 -9.36 -1.63 1.23
CA TRP A 42 -9.44 -2.98 0.70
C TRP A 42 -10.33 -3.01 -0.55
N ALA A 43 -9.90 -3.73 -1.58
CA ALA A 43 -10.61 -3.87 -2.84
C ALA A 43 -10.52 -5.33 -3.35
N GLY A 44 -11.07 -5.61 -4.54
CA GLY A 44 -11.00 -6.96 -5.12
C GLY A 44 -11.68 -8.05 -4.29
N LYS A 45 -12.78 -7.75 -3.57
CA LYS A 45 -13.41 -8.63 -2.56
C LYS A 45 -12.59 -8.82 -1.27
N GLY A 46 -11.79 -7.83 -0.88
CA GLY A 46 -10.98 -7.88 0.33
C GLY A 46 -9.64 -8.61 0.15
N THR A 47 -9.25 -8.88 -1.09
CA THR A 47 -8.01 -9.60 -1.44
C THR A 47 -6.84 -8.68 -1.72
N VAL A 48 -7.10 -7.40 -2.00
CA VAL A 48 -6.03 -6.42 -2.25
C VAL A 48 -6.22 -5.18 -1.38
N THR A 49 -5.11 -4.53 -1.02
CA THR A 49 -5.10 -3.19 -0.44
C THR A 49 -4.58 -2.20 -1.47
N CYS A 50 -5.36 -1.17 -1.74
CA CYS A 50 -4.98 -0.05 -2.61
C CYS A 50 -4.69 1.18 -1.75
N GLY A 51 -3.84 2.08 -2.26
CA GLY A 51 -3.65 3.38 -1.66
C GLY A 51 -2.54 4.17 -2.33
N PHE A 52 -2.11 5.23 -1.65
CA PHE A 52 -1.06 6.12 -2.11
C PHE A 52 0.01 6.25 -1.04
N VAL A 53 1.25 6.39 -1.47
CA VAL A 53 2.40 6.62 -0.61
C VAL A 53 3.24 7.78 -1.12
N ASN A 54 3.75 8.60 -0.22
CA ASN A 54 4.77 9.60 -0.51
C ASN A 54 5.92 9.43 0.48
N SER A 55 7.16 9.55 0.00
CA SER A 55 8.36 9.43 0.82
C SER A 55 9.44 10.36 0.30
N ARG A 56 10.45 10.60 1.15
CA ARG A 56 11.61 11.40 0.76
C ARG A 56 12.52 10.65 -0.20
N ASN A 57 13.06 11.39 -1.16
CA ASN A 57 14.12 10.94 -2.05
C ASN A 57 15.51 11.11 -1.40
N ARG A 58 16.57 10.74 -2.13
CA ARG A 58 17.97 10.86 -1.64
C ARG A 58 18.41 12.30 -1.34
N MET A 59 17.71 13.31 -1.85
CA MET A 59 17.99 14.72 -1.60
C MET A 59 17.18 15.28 -0.41
N GLY A 60 16.39 14.44 0.27
CA GLY A 60 15.62 14.82 1.46
C GLY A 60 14.25 15.46 1.18
N GLY A 61 13.88 15.67 -0.08
CA GLY A 61 12.57 16.19 -0.48
C GLY A 61 11.56 15.08 -0.73
N TYR A 62 10.27 15.32 -0.47
CA TYR A 62 9.20 14.39 -0.83
C TYR A 62 9.09 14.25 -2.36
N ALA A 63 9.04 13.01 -2.83
CA ALA A 63 9.13 12.69 -4.26
C ALA A 63 7.82 12.88 -5.04
N GLY A 64 6.69 12.98 -4.34
CA GLY A 64 5.36 12.98 -4.96
C GLY A 64 4.53 11.78 -4.53
N TRP A 65 3.23 11.84 -4.74
CA TRP A 65 2.32 10.76 -4.35
C TRP A 65 2.36 9.65 -5.41
N THR A 66 2.72 8.44 -4.98
CA THR A 66 2.78 7.24 -5.82
C THR A 66 1.67 6.29 -5.41
N ALA A 67 0.85 5.84 -6.36
CA ALA A 67 -0.14 4.79 -6.10
C ALA A 67 0.54 3.43 -5.84
N PHE A 68 -0.13 2.57 -5.07
CA PHE A 68 0.31 1.19 -4.86
C PHE A 68 -0.85 0.21 -4.74
N VAL A 69 -0.54 -1.07 -4.98
CA VAL A 69 -1.40 -2.22 -4.65
C VAL A 69 -0.61 -3.20 -3.80
N TYR A 70 -1.26 -3.84 -2.84
CA TYR A 70 -0.77 -4.99 -2.10
C TYR A 70 -1.75 -6.15 -2.26
N ASP A 71 -1.28 -7.33 -2.67
CA ASP A 71 -2.13 -8.50 -2.95
C ASP A 71 -2.24 -9.51 -1.80
N GLY A 72 -1.69 -9.18 -0.63
CA GLY A 72 -1.58 -10.09 0.52
C GLY A 72 -0.17 -10.66 0.69
N ASP A 73 0.65 -10.64 -0.36
CA ASP A 73 2.02 -11.13 -0.34
C ASP A 73 3.03 -10.06 -0.78
N ASN A 74 2.73 -9.35 -1.87
CA ASN A 74 3.61 -8.40 -2.52
C ASN A 74 2.99 -7.01 -2.65
N ALA A 75 3.80 -5.98 -2.45
CA ALA A 75 3.44 -4.60 -2.78
C ALA A 75 3.96 -4.22 -4.19
N TYR A 76 3.22 -3.37 -4.88
CA TYR A 76 3.54 -2.88 -6.22
C TYR A 76 3.40 -1.37 -6.28
N LEU A 77 4.51 -0.63 -6.42
CA LEU A 77 4.52 0.83 -6.60
C LEU A 77 4.33 1.23 -8.08
N ILE A 78 3.38 2.13 -8.35
CA ILE A 78 3.01 2.53 -9.71
C ILE A 78 3.78 3.80 -10.12
N LYS A 79 5.03 3.63 -10.55
CA LYS A 79 5.95 4.75 -10.85
C LYS A 79 5.83 5.32 -12.27
N ASN A 80 5.21 4.61 -13.23
CA ASN A 80 5.10 5.08 -14.62
C ASN A 80 3.71 4.79 -15.22
N PRO A 81 2.87 5.82 -15.49
CA PRO A 81 1.56 5.67 -16.13
C PRO A 81 1.61 5.28 -17.61
N LYS A 82 2.74 5.54 -18.30
CA LYS A 82 2.86 5.42 -19.77
C LYS A 82 3.11 3.99 -20.23
N VAL A 83 3.51 3.12 -19.32
CA VAL A 83 3.24 1.70 -19.50
C VAL A 83 1.77 1.56 -19.14
N ARG A 84 0.98 0.90 -19.98
CA ARG A 84 -0.40 0.46 -19.77
C ARG A 84 -0.54 -0.45 -18.52
N GLY A 85 0.06 -0.08 -17.40
CA GLY A 85 1.02 -0.89 -16.66
C GLY A 85 1.05 -0.46 -15.19
N SER A 86 -0.13 -0.49 -14.60
CA SER A 86 -0.34 -1.41 -13.50
C SER A 86 -1.78 -1.89 -13.59
N ASN A 87 -2.01 -2.83 -14.50
CA ASN A 87 -3.32 -3.45 -14.69
C ASN A 87 -3.95 -3.80 -13.34
N LEU A 88 -3.16 -4.29 -12.39
CA LEU A 88 -3.63 -4.60 -11.06
C LEU A 88 -4.30 -3.42 -10.33
N PHE A 89 -3.75 -2.20 -10.39
CA PHE A 89 -4.35 -1.03 -9.74
C PHE A 89 -5.68 -0.67 -10.40
N PHE A 90 -5.70 -0.52 -11.73
CA PHE A 90 -6.89 -0.10 -12.45
C PHE A 90 -7.98 -1.19 -12.54
N GLU A 91 -7.62 -2.46 -12.44
CA GLU A 91 -8.56 -3.58 -12.47
C GLU A 91 -9.14 -3.91 -11.09
N LYS A 92 -8.35 -3.77 -10.01
CA LYS A 92 -8.75 -4.22 -8.68
C LYS A 92 -9.17 -3.09 -7.75
N CYS A 93 -8.61 -1.89 -7.89
CA CYS A 93 -8.92 -0.77 -7.03
C CYS A 93 -10.24 -0.10 -7.43
N SER A 94 -10.86 0.60 -6.48
CA SER A 94 -12.13 1.27 -6.72
C SER A 94 -12.00 2.39 -7.76
N ARG A 95 -13.13 2.80 -8.34
CA ARG A 95 -13.18 3.98 -9.22
C ARG A 95 -12.67 5.26 -8.54
N SER A 96 -12.85 5.40 -7.22
CA SER A 96 -12.32 6.55 -6.47
C SER A 96 -10.79 6.58 -6.46
N HIS A 97 -10.14 5.43 -6.25
CA HIS A 97 -8.68 5.32 -6.35
C HIS A 97 -8.18 5.68 -7.74
N THR A 98 -8.83 5.14 -8.77
CA THR A 98 -8.46 5.44 -10.16
C THR A 98 -8.65 6.92 -10.50
N SER A 99 -9.75 7.55 -10.04
CA SER A 99 -9.95 9.00 -10.21
C SER A 99 -8.86 9.80 -9.53
N ARG A 100 -8.58 9.48 -8.26
CA ARG A 100 -7.56 10.16 -7.47
C ARG A 100 -6.16 10.00 -8.06
N TYR A 101 -5.85 8.84 -8.65
CA TYR A 101 -4.61 8.63 -9.40
C TYR A 101 -4.45 9.68 -10.51
N PHE A 102 -5.47 9.86 -11.35
CA PHE A 102 -5.43 10.86 -12.42
C PHE A 102 -5.35 12.29 -11.86
N ASP A 103 -6.07 12.60 -10.78
CA ASP A 103 -5.99 13.92 -10.13
C ASP A 103 -4.56 14.23 -9.65
N ILE A 104 -3.87 13.25 -9.06
CA ILE A 104 -2.46 13.38 -8.66
C ILE A 104 -1.58 13.63 -9.89
N GLN A 105 -1.74 12.82 -10.95
CA GLN A 105 -0.94 12.97 -12.16
C GLN A 105 -1.14 14.35 -12.83
N ILE A 106 -2.38 14.85 -12.86
CA ILE A 106 -2.67 16.17 -13.41
C ILE A 106 -2.03 17.26 -12.55
N ARG A 107 -2.16 17.19 -11.22
CA ARG A 107 -1.56 18.16 -10.29
C ARG A 107 -0.03 18.19 -10.38
N GLU A 108 0.60 17.02 -10.52
CA GLU A 108 2.06 16.90 -10.63
C GLU A 108 2.56 17.26 -12.03
N SER A 109 1.72 17.17 -13.07
CA SER A 109 2.07 17.60 -14.43
C SER A 109 2.14 19.13 -14.60
N GLY A 110 1.67 19.90 -13.61
CA GLY A 110 1.65 21.35 -13.68
C GLY A 110 0.66 21.93 -14.69
N VAL A 111 -0.24 21.11 -15.25
CA VAL A 111 -1.32 21.58 -16.14
C VAL A 111 -2.37 22.32 -15.29
N PRO A 112 -2.66 23.60 -15.60
CA PRO A 112 -3.70 24.34 -14.88
C PRO A 112 -5.07 23.69 -15.10
N LEU A 113 -5.80 23.42 -14.01
CA LEU A 113 -7.22 23.11 -14.06
C LEU A 113 -7.97 24.44 -14.24
N TYR A 114 -8.38 24.74 -15.46
CA TYR A 114 -9.19 25.92 -15.82
C TYR A 114 -10.67 25.58 -15.89
#